data_AF-A0A0K6G8B6-F1
#
_entry.id   AF-A0A0K6G8B6-F1
#
_cell.length_a   1.000
_cell.length_b   1.000
_cell.length_c   1.000
_cell.angle_alpha   90.00
_cell.angle_beta   90.00
_cell.angle_gamma   90.00
#
_symmetry.space_group_name_H-M   'P 1'
#
loop_
_entity.id
_entity.type
_entity.pdbx_description
1 polymer ?
#
loop_
_entity_poly.entity_id
_entity_poly.type
_entity_poly.pdbx_seq_one_letter_code
_entity_poly.pdbx_strand_id
1 'polypeptide(L)'
;MAARFVSTNPALAPLFAAVGAGVVGAGWYGAHVLKNNQEVLIARGANPTPWNNVRQDQNTKLYSPNADFWKSRAGLPDPRSAFAATSNAIHEVAHKASAKVQEVKERAVGR
;
A
#
# COMPACT_ATOMS: atom_id res chain seq x y z
N MET A 1 -25.17 22.76 -15.47
CA MET A 1 -24.91 23.61 -16.65
C MET A 1 -23.94 22.97 -17.64
N ALA A 2 -22.76 22.50 -17.24
CA ALA A 2 -21.75 21.96 -18.16
C ALA A 2 -22.20 20.73 -18.98
N ALA A 3 -22.89 19.76 -18.37
CA ALA A 3 -23.35 18.56 -19.09
C ALA A 3 -24.31 18.89 -20.25
N ARG A 4 -25.21 19.86 -20.06
CA ARG A 4 -26.13 20.33 -21.11
C ARG A 4 -25.42 21.11 -22.22
N PHE A 5 -24.32 21.79 -21.90
CA PHE A 5 -23.51 22.51 -22.88
C PHE A 5 -22.75 21.56 -23.81
N VAL A 6 -22.24 20.45 -23.28
CA VAL A 6 -21.54 19.41 -24.05
C VAL A 6 -22.52 18.61 -24.93
N SER A 7 -23.73 18.30 -24.46
CA SER A 7 -24.74 17.61 -25.29
C SER A 7 -25.21 18.46 -26.47
N THR A 8 -25.25 19.78 -26.33
CA THR A 8 -25.61 20.70 -27.42
C THR A 8 -24.46 20.89 -28.41
N ASN A 9 -23.21 20.68 -28.00
CA ASN A 9 -22.01 20.90 -28.81
C ASN A 9 -21.08 19.66 -28.79
N PRO A 10 -21.38 18.62 -29.59
CA PRO A 10 -20.65 17.34 -29.54
C PRO A 10 -19.17 17.48 -29.94
N ALA A 11 -18.80 18.50 -30.71
CA ALA A 11 -17.41 18.78 -31.09
C ALA A 11 -16.51 19.12 -29.88
N LEU A 12 -17.09 19.57 -28.75
CA LEU A 12 -16.35 19.90 -27.53
C LEU A 12 -16.15 18.70 -26.59
N ALA A 13 -16.90 17.61 -26.80
CA ALA A 13 -16.81 16.40 -25.99
C ALA A 13 -15.38 15.83 -25.83
N PRO A 14 -14.54 15.72 -26.89
CA PRO A 14 -13.18 15.18 -26.72
C PRO A 14 -12.30 16.06 -25.83
N LEU A 15 -12.49 17.39 -25.84
CA LEU A 15 -11.73 18.30 -24.98
C LEU A 15 -12.08 18.08 -23.51
N PHE A 16 -13.37 18.03 -23.17
CA PHE A 16 -13.81 17.77 -21.81
C PHE A 16 -13.42 16.37 -21.34
N ALA A 17 -13.45 15.38 -22.22
CA ALA A 17 -13.00 14.03 -21.91
C ALA A 17 -11.50 14.00 -21.56
N ALA A 18 -10.64 14.63 -22.38
CA ALA A 18 -9.20 14.67 -22.13
C ALA A 18 -8.86 15.40 -20.81
N VAL A 19 -9.46 16.57 -20.58
CA VAL A 19 -9.23 17.35 -19.34
C VAL A 19 -9.78 16.61 -18.12
N GLY A 20 -11.00 16.07 -18.22
CA GLY A 20 -11.62 15.29 -17.15
C GLY A 20 -10.80 14.05 -16.79
N ALA A 21 -10.31 13.31 -17.79
CA ALA A 21 -9.42 12.18 -17.58
C ALA A 21 -8.12 12.61 -16.88
N GLY A 22 -7.56 13.77 -17.23
CA GLY A 22 -6.37 14.32 -16.58
C GLY A 22 -6.57 14.61 -15.10
N VAL A 23 -7.66 15.29 -14.73
CA VAL A 23 -7.97 15.63 -13.33
C VAL A 23 -8.22 14.37 -12.49
N VAL A 24 -9.01 13.42 -13.03
CA VAL A 24 -9.27 12.15 -12.36
C VAL A 24 -7.99 11.33 -12.22
N GLY A 25 -7.16 11.27 -13.28
CA GLY A 25 -5.88 10.57 -13.26
C GLY A 25 -4.90 11.15 -12.25
N ALA A 26 -4.81 12.47 -12.13
CA ALA A 26 -3.96 13.14 -11.15
C ALA A 26 -4.40 12.83 -9.71
N GLY A 27 -5.70 12.93 -9.43
CA GLY A 27 -6.26 12.60 -8.12
C GLY A 27 -6.05 11.12 -7.76
N TRP A 28 -6.31 10.22 -8.70
CA TRP A 28 -6.10 8.78 -8.51
C TRP A 28 -4.63 8.44 -8.27
N TYR A 29 -3.70 8.98 -9.06
CA TYR A 29 -2.28 8.68 -8.91
C TYR A 29 -1.72 9.22 -7.59
N GLY A 30 -2.14 10.43 -7.19
CA GLY A 30 -1.80 10.97 -5.86
C GLY A 30 -2.27 10.05 -4.74
N ALA A 31 -3.54 9.62 -4.76
CA ALA A 31 -4.08 8.69 -3.78
C ALA A 31 -3.36 7.32 -3.81
N HIS A 32 -3.01 6.83 -5.00
CA HIS A 32 -2.25 5.58 -5.17
C HIS A 32 -0.87 5.66 -4.52
N VAL A 33 -0.12 6.74 -4.76
CA VAL A 33 1.20 6.96 -4.15
C VAL A 33 1.09 7.06 -2.63
N LEU A 34 0.11 7.81 -2.13
CA LEU A 34 -0.11 7.99 -0.70
C LEU A 34 -0.40 6.66 0.02
N LYS A 35 -1.14 5.75 -0.62
CA LYS A 35 -1.56 4.47 -0.02
C LYS A 35 -0.54 3.35 -0.19
N ASN A 36 0.08 3.24 -1.37
CA ASN A 36 0.85 2.06 -1.78
C ASN A 36 2.36 2.29 -1.85
N ASN A 37 2.84 3.54 -1.83
CA ASN A 37 4.26 3.83 -1.93
C ASN A 37 4.97 3.61 -0.59
N GLN A 38 6.15 3.01 -0.66
CA GLN A 38 6.97 2.70 0.50
C GLN A 38 7.74 3.91 1.06
N GLU A 39 7.89 4.96 0.26
CA GLU A 39 8.62 6.17 0.62
C GLU A 39 7.78 7.18 1.41
N VAL A 40 6.45 6.99 1.45
CA VAL A 40 5.52 7.96 2.02
C VAL A 40 4.95 7.43 3.32
N LEU A 41 5.14 8.19 4.40
CA LEU A 41 4.72 7.80 5.75
C LEU A 41 3.57 8.70 6.22
N ILE A 42 2.34 8.27 5.93
CA ILE A 42 1.10 9.00 6.31
C ILE A 42 0.52 8.45 7.60
N ALA A 43 0.49 7.12 7.74
CA ALA A 43 -0.12 6.43 8.86
C ALA A 43 0.92 5.72 9.74
N ARG A 44 1.76 6.52 10.42
CA ARG A 44 2.86 6.02 11.27
C ARG A 44 2.40 4.96 12.28
N GLY A 45 1.20 5.11 12.84
CA GLY A 45 0.67 4.21 13.86
C GLY A 45 0.26 2.84 13.33
N ALA A 46 -0.16 2.73 12.06
CA ALA A 46 -0.58 1.48 11.46
C ALA A 46 0.57 0.73 10.79
N ASN A 47 1.46 1.46 10.10
CA ASN A 47 2.63 0.89 9.45
C ASN A 47 3.81 1.87 9.56
N PRO A 48 4.64 1.74 10.61
CA PRO A 48 5.76 2.65 10.84
C PRO A 48 6.92 2.44 9.86
N THR A 49 7.00 1.30 9.19
CA THR A 49 8.13 0.96 8.29
C THR A 49 7.64 0.43 6.94
N PRO A 50 7.03 1.27 6.08
CA PRO A 50 6.44 0.84 4.82
C PRO A 50 7.44 0.23 3.82
N TRP A 51 8.71 0.63 3.85
CA TRP A 51 9.82 0.01 3.08
C TRP A 51 10.07 -1.46 3.41
N ASN A 52 9.63 -1.97 4.57
CA ASN A 52 9.77 -3.38 4.91
C ASN A 52 8.72 -4.28 4.25
N ASN A 53 7.65 -3.72 3.68
CA ASN A 53 6.55 -4.49 3.09
C ASN A 53 6.76 -4.83 1.61
N VAL A 54 7.84 -4.34 1.01
CA VAL A 54 8.13 -4.55 -0.41
C VAL A 54 8.83 -5.90 -0.58
N ARG A 55 8.13 -6.80 -1.26
CA ARG A 55 8.59 -8.16 -1.56
C ARG A 55 9.36 -8.20 -2.87
N GLN A 56 10.15 -9.26 -3.03
CA GLN A 56 10.98 -9.44 -4.22
C GLN A 56 10.19 -9.68 -5.53
N ASP A 57 8.95 -10.17 -5.42
CA ASP A 57 8.03 -10.40 -6.54
C ASP A 57 7.19 -9.17 -6.91
N GLN A 58 7.33 -8.07 -6.16
CA GLN A 58 6.49 -6.89 -6.30
C GLN A 58 7.24 -5.74 -6.97
N ASN A 59 6.61 -5.14 -7.97
CA ASN A 59 7.13 -3.96 -8.63
C ASN A 59 6.66 -2.68 -7.91
N THR A 60 7.60 -1.87 -7.44
CA THR A 60 7.30 -0.56 -6.83
C THR A 60 6.87 0.50 -7.84
N LYS A 61 7.21 0.34 -9.12
CA LYS A 61 6.87 1.32 -10.16
C LYS A 61 5.40 1.16 -10.56
N LEU A 62 4.79 2.25 -11.04
CA LEU A 62 3.42 2.21 -11.59
C LEU A 62 3.25 1.14 -12.68
N TYR A 63 4.29 0.95 -13.50
CA TYR A 63 4.32 -0.06 -14.55
C TYR A 63 5.73 -0.63 -14.73
N SER A 64 5.81 -1.91 -15.07
CA SER A 64 7.05 -2.57 -15.50
C SER A 64 6.75 -3.38 -16.76
N PRO A 65 7.51 -3.18 -17.86
CA PRO A 65 7.31 -3.94 -19.09
C PRO A 65 7.76 -5.41 -18.96
N ASN A 66 8.56 -5.74 -17.93
CA ASN A 66 9.12 -7.08 -17.75
C ASN A 66 8.34 -7.86 -16.69
N ALA A 67 7.12 -8.29 -17.04
CA ALA A 67 6.25 -9.03 -16.12
C ALA A 67 6.86 -10.38 -15.69
N ASP A 68 7.59 -11.05 -16.58
CA ASP A 68 8.10 -12.40 -16.34
C ASP A 68 9.26 -12.40 -15.32
N PHE A 69 10.02 -11.32 -15.23
CA PHE A 69 11.01 -11.13 -14.17
C PHE A 69 10.40 -11.08 -12.77
N TRP A 70 9.22 -10.47 -12.62
CA TRP A 70 8.54 -10.39 -11.32
C TRP A 70 7.89 -11.73 -10.98
N LYS A 71 7.29 -12.40 -11.96
CA LYS A 71 6.71 -13.73 -11.80
C LYS A 71 7.76 -14.78 -11.39
N SER A 72 8.97 -14.73 -11.95
CA SER A 72 10.02 -15.69 -11.60
C SER A 72 10.53 -15.55 -10.16
N ARG A 73 10.25 -14.42 -9.51
CA ARG A 73 10.59 -14.15 -8.11
C ARG A 73 9.45 -14.49 -7.15
N ALA A 74 8.27 -14.84 -7.66
CA ALA A 74 7.16 -15.26 -6.84
C ALA A 74 7.52 -16.54 -6.08
N GLY A 75 7.43 -16.49 -4.76
CA GLY A 75 7.73 -17.62 -3.88
C GLY A 75 9.21 -17.81 -3.51
N LEU A 76 10.11 -16.95 -4.01
CA LEU A 76 11.48 -16.94 -3.50
C LEU A 76 11.52 -16.42 -2.05
N PRO A 77 12.35 -17.00 -1.17
CA PRO A 77 12.59 -16.44 0.15
C PRO A 77 13.13 -15.02 0.04
N ASP A 78 12.59 -14.10 0.85
CA ASP A 78 13.12 -12.74 0.89
C ASP A 78 14.56 -12.77 1.40
N PRO A 79 15.53 -12.17 0.68
CA PRO A 79 16.95 -12.21 1.08
C PRO A 79 17.20 -11.55 2.45
N ARG A 80 16.29 -10.66 2.88
CA ARG A 80 16.32 -10.01 4.20
C ARG A 80 16.01 -10.98 5.34
N SER A 81 15.26 -12.05 5.09
CA SER A 81 14.85 -13.02 6.12
C SER A 81 16.04 -13.66 6.83
N ALA A 82 17.16 -13.86 6.13
CA ALA A 82 18.41 -14.37 6.70
C ALA A 82 18.98 -13.49 7.83
N PHE A 83 18.78 -12.16 7.74
CA PHE A 83 19.26 -11.21 8.74
C PHE A 83 18.19 -10.82 9.76
N ALA A 84 16.91 -10.83 9.35
CA ALA A 84 15.79 -10.41 10.17
C ALA A 84 15.18 -11.55 11.02
N ALA A 85 15.58 -12.81 10.82
CA ALA A 85 15.01 -13.96 11.53
C ALA A 85 15.05 -13.76 13.07
N THR A 86 16.18 -13.29 13.60
CA THR A 86 16.35 -13.04 15.03
C THR A 86 15.45 -11.91 15.53
N SER A 87 15.36 -10.78 14.80
CA SER A 87 14.51 -9.65 15.20
C SER A 87 13.02 -9.98 15.14
N ASN A 88 12.61 -10.75 14.13
CA ASN A 88 11.21 -11.15 13.95
C ASN A 88 10.76 -12.12 15.07
N ALA A 89 11.62 -13.07 15.45
CA ALA A 89 11.34 -13.98 16.57
C ALA A 89 11.19 -13.21 17.90
N ILE A 90 12.05 -12.22 18.16
CA ILE A 90 11.97 -11.36 19.35
C ILE A 90 10.65 -10.57 19.36
N HIS A 91 10.26 -9.99 18.22
CA HIS A 91 8.99 -9.26 18.10
C HIS A 91 7.78 -10.18 18.36
N GLU A 92 7.77 -11.39 17.81
CA GLU A 92 6.68 -12.34 18.02
C GLU A 92 6.52 -12.75 19.50
N VAL A 93 7.63 -12.99 20.19
CA VAL A 93 7.64 -13.27 21.63
C VAL A 93 7.10 -12.07 22.42
N ALA A 94 7.50 -10.85 22.07
CA ALA A 94 7.01 -9.63 22.71
C ALA A 94 5.50 -9.43 22.52
N HIS A 95 4.96 -9.70 21.31
CA HIS A 95 3.53 -9.64 21.05
C HIS A 95 2.75 -10.69 21.84
N LYS A 96 3.23 -11.94 21.90
CA LYS A 96 2.62 -13.00 22.72
C LYS A 96 2.64 -12.68 24.20
N ALA A 97 3.75 -12.13 24.70
CA ALA A 97 3.87 -11.70 26.09
C ALA A 97 2.91 -10.55 26.41
N SER A 98 2.84 -9.52 25.56
CA SER A 98 1.89 -8.41 25.72
C SER A 98 0.44 -8.89 25.70
N ALA A 99 0.06 -9.74 24.74
CA ALA A 99 -1.27 -10.32 24.66
C ALA A 99 -1.62 -11.14 25.91
N LYS A 100 -0.64 -11.92 26.44
CA LYS A 100 -0.85 -12.68 27.67
C LYS A 100 -1.03 -11.77 28.89
N VAL A 101 -0.26 -10.69 28.97
CA VAL A 101 -0.41 -9.68 30.03
C VAL A 101 -1.77 -8.99 29.95
N GLN A 102 -2.25 -8.65 28.75
CA GLN A 102 -3.60 -8.10 28.58
C GLN A 102 -4.67 -9.11 29.01
N GLU A 103 -4.55 -10.37 28.60
CA GLU A 103 -5.46 -11.44 29.04
C GLU A 103 -5.46 -11.60 30.57
N VAL A 104 -4.28 -11.58 31.22
CA VAL A 104 -4.17 -11.67 32.68
C VAL A 104 -4.75 -10.43 33.35
N LYS A 105 -4.55 -9.24 32.78
CA LYS A 105 -5.13 -7.99 33.27
C LYS A 105 -6.66 -8.01 33.14
N GLU A 106 -7.20 -8.46 32.01
CA GLU A 106 -8.64 -8.63 31.79
C GLU A 106 -9.23 -9.66 32.75
N ARG A 107 -8.53 -10.78 33.02
CA ARG A 107 -8.92 -11.77 34.03
C ARG A 107 -8.85 -11.21 35.46
N ALA A 108 -7.90 -10.33 35.77
CA ALA A 108 -7.73 -9.73 37.09
C ALA A 108 -8.73 -8.58 37.36
N VAL A 109 -9.12 -7.85 36.32
CA VAL A 109 -10.14 -6.78 36.36
C VAL A 109 -11.57 -7.37 36.29
N GLY A 110 -11.72 -8.63 35.88
CA GLY A 110 -12.95 -9.42 36.01
C GLY A 110 -13.24 -9.89 37.44
N ARG A 111 -13.43 -8.92 38.35
CA ARG A 111 -14.23 -9.00 39.57
C ARG A 111 -14.95 -7.68 39.76
#